data_AF-A0A443SEB5-F1
#
_entry.id   AF-A0A443SEB5-F1
#
_cell.length_a   1.000
_cell.length_b   1.000
_cell.length_c   1.000
_cell.angle_alpha   90.00
_cell.angle_beta   90.00
_cell.angle_gamma   90.00
#
_symmetry.space_group_name_H-M   'P 1'
#
loop_
_entity.id
_entity.type
_entity.pdbx_description
1 polymer ?
#
loop_
_entity_poly.entity_id
_entity_poly.type
_entity_poly.pdbx_seq_one_letter_code
_entity_poly.pdbx_strand_id
1 'polypeptide(L)'
;SLPPPPTVFLGKDANLQDVFAPMSDLLPMVNPNDIVLDGWDISDLNLYDAMRRAEVLDFNLQEMLKPYMQQMKPRKAIYNPDFIAANQSERANNVISEKEKWQQVTRIREDIRQFKADNALDTVIILWTANTERYTHVTPGIHDTAHNLLEAIKANASEIAPSTLFAVAAVLEGCTYINGSPQNTFVPGLIELAENEGVFIAGDDFKSGQTKLKSVLVDFLVNAGIKPCSIASYNHLGNNDGRNLSAPQQFRSKEISKSNVVDDMVQSNEILFSSEPRRPDHCVVIKYVPYVGDSKRAMDEYVSQLMLGGHNTIVIHNTCEDSLLASPLILDLAILAELCQRVEFKVHNPTGVSEYQKFNSVLSVLSYMCKAPLVERGANVVNSLFRQRTTIENLLRALISLPPLNHLDLQSKCSQRSLWYEQSVDPILVRKNLKFNSNTSFNETVKGKERTIKGY
;
A
#
# COMPACT_ATOMS: atom_id res chain seq x y z
N SER A 1 -5.85 -4.25 9.71
CA SER A 1 -6.79 -5.03 8.90
C SER A 1 -7.81 -5.76 9.76
N LEU A 2 -8.94 -6.19 9.16
CA LEU A 2 -9.98 -7.01 9.81
C LEU A 2 -9.37 -8.30 10.41
N PRO A 3 -9.93 -8.80 11.54
CA PRO A 3 -9.18 -9.56 12.55
C PRO A 3 -8.82 -11.03 12.21
N PRO A 4 -7.80 -11.58 12.90
CA PRO A 4 -7.02 -10.90 13.94
C PRO A 4 -5.92 -9.99 13.34
N PRO A 5 -5.75 -8.76 13.87
CA PRO A 5 -4.71 -7.85 13.43
C PRO A 5 -3.31 -8.44 13.69
N PRO A 6 -2.29 -8.07 12.90
CA PRO A 6 -0.93 -8.52 13.13
C PRO A 6 -0.44 -8.07 14.51
N THR A 7 0.39 -8.88 15.15
CA THR A 7 1.07 -8.54 16.40
C THR A 7 2.52 -8.12 16.16
N VAL A 8 3.04 -7.32 17.09
CA VAL A 8 4.43 -6.86 17.14
C VAL A 8 5.07 -7.37 18.42
N PHE A 9 6.28 -7.90 18.31
CA PHE A 9 7.09 -8.29 19.47
C PHE A 9 7.50 -7.03 20.24
N LEU A 10 7.14 -6.95 21.52
CA LEU A 10 7.50 -5.84 22.39
C LEU A 10 8.84 -6.10 23.08
N GLY A 11 9.04 -7.32 23.56
CA GLY A 11 10.15 -7.71 24.40
C GLY A 11 9.84 -9.00 25.13
N LYS A 12 10.47 -9.24 26.28
CA LYS A 12 10.28 -10.47 27.06
C LYS A 12 9.68 -10.17 28.43
N ASP A 13 9.01 -11.13 29.05
CA ASP A 13 8.54 -11.00 30.43
C ASP A 13 9.61 -11.45 31.44
N ALA A 14 9.27 -11.42 32.75
CA ALA A 14 10.16 -11.87 33.82
C ALA A 14 10.54 -13.36 33.75
N ASN A 15 9.79 -14.15 32.98
CA ASN A 15 10.05 -15.56 32.73
C ASN A 15 10.73 -15.78 31.37
N LEU A 16 11.22 -14.72 30.74
CA LEU A 16 11.82 -14.70 29.40
C LEU A 16 10.90 -15.18 28.28
N GLN A 17 9.58 -15.10 28.47
CA GLN A 17 8.61 -15.41 27.42
C GLN A 17 8.39 -14.19 26.53
N ASP A 18 8.27 -14.43 25.23
CA ASP A 18 8.04 -13.36 24.26
C ASP A 18 6.67 -12.70 24.50
N VAL A 19 6.68 -11.37 24.59
CA VAL A 19 5.49 -10.54 24.77
C VAL A 19 5.15 -9.87 23.44
N PHE A 20 3.95 -10.13 22.96
CA PHE A 20 3.41 -9.53 21.74
C PHE A 20 2.20 -8.66 22.06
N ALA A 21 2.04 -7.58 21.30
CA ALA A 21 0.82 -6.76 21.32
C ALA A 21 0.28 -6.59 19.90
N PRO A 22 -1.04 -6.41 19.72
CA PRO A 22 -1.60 -5.98 18.44
C PRO A 22 -0.89 -4.72 17.93
N MET A 23 -0.59 -4.66 16.64
CA MET A 23 0.10 -3.50 16.05
C MET A 23 -0.66 -2.18 16.28
N SER A 24 -1.98 -2.23 16.21
CA SER A 24 -2.88 -1.10 16.49
C SER A 24 -2.90 -0.65 17.95
N ASP A 25 -2.33 -1.43 18.87
CA ASP A 25 -2.24 -1.07 20.28
C ASP A 25 -0.98 -0.25 20.62
N LEU A 26 0.02 -0.21 19.73
CA LEU A 26 1.28 0.52 19.95
C LEU A 26 1.07 2.04 19.90
N LEU A 27 0.24 2.53 18.98
CA LEU A 27 -0.06 3.95 18.77
C LEU A 27 -1.55 4.14 18.49
N PRO A 28 -2.13 5.33 18.75
CA PRO A 28 -3.50 5.62 18.36
C PRO A 28 -3.61 5.63 16.83
N MET A 29 -4.23 4.59 16.28
CA MET A 29 -4.53 4.43 14.84
C MET A 29 -6.05 4.54 14.63
N VAL A 30 -6.45 5.04 13.46
CA VAL A 30 -7.86 5.06 13.05
C VAL A 30 -8.43 3.64 13.08
N ASN A 31 -9.59 3.48 13.70
CA ASN A 31 -10.34 2.23 13.62
C ASN A 31 -11.01 2.15 12.23
N PRO A 32 -10.92 1.02 11.51
CA PRO A 32 -11.65 0.85 10.24
C PRO A 32 -13.14 1.20 10.31
N ASN A 33 -13.79 1.04 11.47
CA ASN A 33 -15.19 1.37 11.66
C ASN A 33 -15.49 2.88 11.68
N ASP A 34 -14.46 3.72 11.86
CA ASP A 34 -14.59 5.18 11.89
C ASP A 34 -14.33 5.80 10.50
N ILE A 35 -14.04 4.98 9.48
CA ILE A 35 -13.78 5.45 8.11
C ILE A 35 -15.11 5.72 7.41
N VAL A 36 -15.30 6.98 6.99
CA VAL A 36 -16.39 7.37 6.09
C VAL A 36 -15.95 7.15 4.64
N LEU A 37 -16.77 6.43 3.87
CA LEU A 37 -16.45 6.05 2.48
C LEU A 37 -17.30 6.83 1.48
N ASP A 38 -16.64 7.36 0.46
CA ASP A 38 -17.19 7.96 -0.76
C ASP A 38 -16.22 7.65 -1.92
N GLY A 39 -16.59 7.94 -3.16
CA GLY A 39 -15.70 7.77 -4.29
C GLY A 39 -16.37 7.91 -5.65
N TRP A 40 -15.59 7.63 -6.68
CA TRP A 40 -16.00 7.79 -8.08
C TRP A 40 -15.92 6.44 -8.80
N ASP A 41 -16.88 6.18 -9.69
CA ASP A 41 -16.84 5.03 -10.59
C ASP A 41 -17.44 5.45 -11.94
N ILE A 42 -16.90 4.91 -13.03
CA ILE A 42 -17.45 5.11 -14.38
C ILE A 42 -18.80 4.38 -14.55
N SER A 43 -19.18 3.50 -13.63
CA SER A 43 -20.45 2.81 -13.53
C SER A 43 -21.34 3.45 -12.45
N ASP A 44 -22.64 3.62 -12.73
CA ASP A 44 -23.62 4.21 -11.81
C ASP A 44 -24.25 3.21 -10.82
N LEU A 45 -23.76 1.95 -10.80
CA LEU A 45 -24.28 0.95 -9.88
C LEU A 45 -24.08 1.40 -8.43
N ASN A 46 -25.14 1.31 -7.62
CA ASN A 46 -25.00 1.42 -6.18
C ASN A 46 -24.18 0.25 -5.62
N LEU A 47 -23.68 0.38 -4.39
CA LEU A 47 -22.78 -0.63 -3.84
C LEU A 47 -23.45 -2.00 -3.59
N TYR A 48 -24.78 -2.09 -3.44
CA TYR A 48 -25.45 -3.39 -3.38
C TYR A 48 -25.42 -4.11 -4.74
N ASP A 49 -25.77 -3.42 -5.82
CA ASP A 49 -25.68 -4.00 -7.16
C ASP A 49 -24.21 -4.28 -7.56
N ALA A 50 -23.28 -3.47 -7.08
CA ALA A 50 -21.85 -3.72 -7.23
C ALA A 50 -21.39 -4.98 -6.48
N MET A 51 -21.86 -5.22 -5.24
CA MET A 51 -21.58 -6.46 -4.50
C MET A 51 -22.14 -7.69 -5.23
N ARG A 52 -23.37 -7.59 -5.75
CA ARG A 52 -24.00 -8.65 -6.56
C ARG A 52 -23.17 -8.96 -7.80
N ARG A 53 -22.71 -7.92 -8.51
CA ARG A 53 -21.84 -8.05 -9.69
C ARG A 53 -20.46 -8.63 -9.35
N ALA A 54 -19.91 -8.29 -8.19
CA ALA A 54 -18.56 -8.71 -7.81
C ALA A 54 -18.49 -10.17 -7.37
N GLU A 55 -19.59 -10.73 -6.86
CA GLU A 55 -19.69 -12.14 -6.42
C GLU A 55 -18.63 -12.55 -5.37
N VAL A 56 -18.22 -11.61 -4.52
CA VAL A 56 -17.17 -11.81 -3.50
C VAL A 56 -17.75 -12.28 -2.16
N LEU A 57 -18.74 -11.57 -1.65
CA LEU A 57 -19.32 -11.83 -0.33
C LEU A 57 -20.38 -12.94 -0.40
N ASP A 58 -20.55 -13.69 0.68
CA ASP A 58 -21.65 -14.66 0.80
C ASP A 58 -23.00 -13.98 0.55
N PHE A 59 -23.92 -14.70 -0.10
CA PHE A 59 -25.24 -14.19 -0.46
C PHE A 59 -26.01 -13.62 0.74
N ASN A 60 -26.01 -14.33 1.87
CA ASN A 60 -26.78 -13.89 3.04
C ASN A 60 -26.19 -12.60 3.62
N LEU A 61 -24.86 -12.46 3.61
CA LEU A 61 -24.21 -11.22 4.02
C LEU A 61 -24.57 -10.06 3.08
N GLN A 62 -24.63 -10.29 1.77
CA GLN A 62 -25.08 -9.26 0.82
C GLN A 62 -26.51 -8.80 1.12
N GLU A 63 -27.43 -9.71 1.41
CA GLU A 63 -28.82 -9.36 1.77
C GLU A 63 -28.90 -8.61 3.10
N MET A 64 -28.08 -8.98 4.09
CA MET A 64 -27.98 -8.23 5.36
C MET A 64 -27.43 -6.82 5.16
N LEU A 65 -26.48 -6.64 4.24
CA LEU A 65 -25.84 -5.34 3.97
C LEU A 65 -26.64 -4.45 3.00
N LYS A 66 -27.63 -5.02 2.30
CA LYS A 66 -28.46 -4.31 1.32
C LYS A 66 -29.00 -2.96 1.78
N PRO A 67 -29.59 -2.82 2.99
CA PRO A 67 -30.17 -1.54 3.42
C PRO A 67 -29.14 -0.40 3.50
N TYR A 68 -27.88 -0.74 3.76
CA TYR A 68 -26.76 0.20 3.85
C TYR A 68 -26.16 0.47 2.46
N MET A 69 -25.86 -0.60 1.71
CA MET A 69 -25.08 -0.51 0.47
C MET A 69 -25.89 0.01 -0.72
N GLN A 70 -27.22 -0.20 -0.74
CA GLN A 70 -28.07 0.27 -1.85
C GLN A 70 -28.18 1.81 -1.89
N GLN A 71 -27.95 2.48 -0.75
CA GLN A 71 -27.96 3.94 -0.65
C GLN A 71 -26.66 4.59 -1.13
N MET A 72 -25.56 3.83 -1.13
CA MET A 72 -24.24 4.33 -1.53
C MET A 72 -24.09 4.25 -3.05
N LYS A 73 -23.99 5.41 -3.71
CA LYS A 73 -23.80 5.52 -5.16
C LYS A 73 -22.49 6.24 -5.48
N PRO A 74 -21.65 5.71 -6.37
CA PRO A 74 -20.43 6.39 -6.79
C PRO A 74 -20.74 7.72 -7.49
N ARG A 75 -19.90 8.72 -7.25
CA ARG A 75 -19.85 9.95 -8.02
C ARG A 75 -19.41 9.66 -9.46
N LYS A 76 -19.75 10.58 -10.36
CA LYS A 76 -19.33 10.53 -11.76
C LYS A 76 -17.81 10.60 -11.87
N ALA A 77 -17.18 9.64 -12.54
CA ALA A 77 -15.73 9.59 -12.68
C ALA A 77 -15.22 10.24 -13.98
N ILE A 78 -13.90 10.45 -14.05
CA ILE A 78 -13.19 10.76 -15.29
C ILE A 78 -13.05 9.46 -16.09
N TYR A 79 -13.42 9.47 -17.37
CA TYR A 79 -13.23 8.34 -18.28
C TYR A 79 -12.48 8.78 -19.53
N ASN A 80 -11.36 8.13 -19.79
CA ASN A 80 -10.65 8.22 -21.06
C ASN A 80 -10.50 6.79 -21.64
N PRO A 81 -11.17 6.48 -22.77
CA PRO A 81 -11.15 5.15 -23.36
C PRO A 81 -9.74 4.68 -23.78
N ASP A 82 -8.82 5.62 -24.05
CA ASP A 82 -7.47 5.29 -24.53
C ASP A 82 -6.54 4.74 -23.43
N PHE A 83 -6.93 4.88 -22.17
CA PHE A 83 -6.10 4.47 -21.03
C PHE A 83 -6.47 3.09 -20.46
N ILE A 84 -7.70 2.62 -20.66
CA ILE A 84 -8.15 1.30 -20.18
C ILE A 84 -8.58 0.39 -21.33
N ALA A 85 -8.91 -0.87 -21.05
CA ALA A 85 -9.31 -1.78 -22.11
C ALA A 85 -10.62 -1.33 -22.79
N ALA A 86 -10.69 -1.39 -24.12
CA ALA A 86 -11.89 -1.00 -24.88
C ALA A 86 -13.17 -1.76 -24.47
N ASN A 87 -13.01 -2.95 -23.87
CA ASN A 87 -14.10 -3.76 -23.33
C ASN A 87 -14.75 -3.19 -22.05
N GLN A 88 -14.27 -2.05 -21.54
CA GLN A 88 -14.87 -1.30 -20.43
C GLN A 88 -15.87 -0.24 -20.90
N SER A 89 -15.97 0.02 -22.21
CA SER A 89 -16.84 1.08 -22.77
C SER A 89 -18.31 0.95 -22.38
N GLU A 90 -18.87 -0.25 -22.41
CA GLU A 90 -20.27 -0.53 -22.02
C GLU A 90 -20.53 -0.28 -20.52
N ARG A 91 -19.49 -0.32 -19.68
CA ARG A 91 -19.59 -0.06 -18.24
C ARG A 91 -19.63 1.45 -17.93
N ALA A 92 -19.13 2.29 -18.84
CA ALA A 92 -18.92 3.71 -18.62
C ALA A 92 -20.22 4.53 -18.86
N ASN A 93 -21.13 4.53 -17.89
CA ASN A 93 -22.39 5.30 -17.92
C ASN A 93 -22.47 6.43 -16.87
N ASN A 94 -21.46 6.56 -16.00
CA ASN A 94 -21.38 7.52 -14.91
C ASN A 94 -20.13 8.40 -15.03
N VAL A 95 -20.06 9.18 -16.10
CA VAL A 95 -18.88 9.98 -16.46
C VAL A 95 -19.18 11.46 -16.28
N ILE A 96 -18.20 12.24 -15.82
CA ILE A 96 -18.31 13.70 -15.76
C ILE A 96 -18.52 14.30 -17.16
N SER A 97 -19.24 15.40 -17.24
CA SER A 97 -19.61 16.04 -18.50
C SER A 97 -18.48 16.87 -19.13
N GLU A 98 -17.60 17.39 -18.26
CA GLU A 98 -16.48 18.26 -18.55
C GLU A 98 -15.51 17.58 -19.51
N LYS A 99 -15.21 18.24 -20.63
CA LYS A 99 -14.30 17.73 -21.67
C LYS A 99 -12.85 18.16 -21.42
N GLU A 100 -12.68 19.37 -20.92
CA GLU A 100 -11.36 19.95 -20.68
C GLU A 100 -10.75 19.37 -19.40
N LYS A 101 -9.55 18.78 -19.47
CA LYS A 101 -8.90 18.07 -18.35
C LYS A 101 -8.75 18.93 -17.10
N TRP A 102 -8.50 20.24 -17.24
CA TRP A 102 -8.43 21.13 -16.09
C TRP A 102 -9.80 21.34 -15.40
N GLN A 103 -10.89 21.36 -16.17
CA GLN A 103 -12.24 21.39 -15.60
C GLN A 103 -12.54 20.07 -14.88
N GLN A 104 -12.08 18.94 -15.43
CA GLN A 104 -12.18 17.64 -14.77
C GLN A 104 -11.44 17.63 -13.43
N VAL A 105 -10.19 18.12 -13.38
CA VAL A 105 -9.44 18.30 -12.12
C VAL A 105 -10.20 19.19 -11.15
N THR A 106 -10.69 20.33 -11.62
CA THR A 106 -11.45 21.28 -10.79
C THR A 106 -12.69 20.62 -10.19
N ARG A 107 -13.41 19.81 -10.97
CA ARG A 107 -14.57 19.07 -10.50
C ARG A 107 -14.21 18.05 -9.41
N ILE A 108 -13.12 17.29 -9.58
CA ILE A 108 -12.67 16.35 -8.54
C ILE A 108 -12.27 17.09 -7.26
N ARG A 109 -11.62 18.25 -7.38
CA ARG A 109 -11.30 19.11 -6.22
C ARG A 109 -12.56 19.59 -5.48
N GLU A 110 -13.60 20.00 -6.22
CA GLU A 110 -14.90 20.37 -5.64
C GLU A 110 -15.56 19.19 -4.91
N ASP A 111 -15.56 18.01 -5.53
CA ASP A 111 -16.10 16.79 -4.91
C ASP A 111 -15.36 16.46 -3.60
N ILE A 112 -14.04 16.59 -3.55
CA ILE A 112 -13.21 16.39 -2.34
C ILE A 112 -13.61 17.38 -1.24
N ARG A 113 -13.71 18.69 -1.56
CA ARG A 113 -14.11 19.71 -0.57
C ARG A 113 -15.52 19.49 -0.07
N GLN A 114 -16.45 19.15 -0.96
CA GLN A 114 -17.84 18.88 -0.62
C GLN A 114 -17.94 17.67 0.32
N PHE A 115 -17.27 16.56 -0.01
CA PHE A 115 -17.22 15.37 0.85
C PHE A 115 -16.64 15.68 2.23
N LYS A 116 -15.52 16.44 2.27
CA LYS A 116 -14.89 16.87 3.51
C LYS A 116 -15.83 17.72 4.38
N ALA A 117 -16.53 18.69 3.77
CA ALA A 117 -17.44 19.59 4.45
C ALA A 117 -18.71 18.88 4.95
N ASP A 118 -19.36 18.08 4.11
CA ASP A 118 -20.62 17.38 4.43
C ASP A 118 -20.48 16.41 5.60
N ASN A 119 -19.29 15.85 5.78
CA ASN A 119 -18.99 14.86 6.83
C ASN A 119 -18.13 15.43 7.96
N ALA A 120 -17.82 16.73 7.94
CA ALA A 120 -16.95 17.41 8.92
C ALA A 120 -15.62 16.67 9.19
N LEU A 121 -14.93 16.28 8.11
CA LEU A 121 -13.71 15.48 8.17
C LEU A 121 -12.46 16.36 8.30
N ASP A 122 -11.53 15.97 9.17
CA ASP A 122 -10.21 16.62 9.27
C ASP A 122 -9.27 16.14 8.16
N THR A 123 -9.26 14.83 7.91
CA THR A 123 -8.37 14.13 6.99
C THR A 123 -9.15 13.43 5.89
N VAL A 124 -8.67 13.55 4.65
CA VAL A 124 -9.16 12.80 3.49
C VAL A 124 -7.98 12.13 2.79
N ILE A 125 -8.14 10.85 2.46
CA ILE A 125 -7.16 10.06 1.71
C ILE A 125 -7.84 9.60 0.43
N ILE A 126 -7.19 9.85 -0.70
CA ILE A 126 -7.63 9.39 -2.01
C ILE A 126 -6.85 8.14 -2.37
N LEU A 127 -7.54 7.07 -2.75
CA LEU A 127 -6.92 5.81 -3.14
C LEU A 127 -7.49 5.31 -4.46
N TRP A 128 -6.60 5.08 -5.43
CA TRP A 128 -6.97 4.52 -6.72
C TRP A 128 -7.11 3.00 -6.63
N THR A 129 -8.34 2.51 -6.78
CA THR A 129 -8.66 1.07 -6.92
C THR A 129 -9.50 0.79 -8.17
N ALA A 130 -9.41 1.68 -9.17
CA ALA A 130 -10.09 1.52 -10.45
C ALA A 130 -9.29 0.60 -11.40
N ASN A 131 -9.79 0.44 -12.63
CA ASN A 131 -9.14 -0.37 -13.66
C ASN A 131 -7.65 0.00 -13.82
N THR A 132 -6.83 -1.02 -14.09
CA THR A 132 -5.43 -0.80 -14.49
C THR A 132 -5.41 -0.03 -15.80
N GLU A 133 -4.76 1.13 -15.79
CA GLU A 133 -4.49 1.90 -17.00
C GLU A 133 -3.21 1.40 -17.69
N ARG A 134 -3.05 1.70 -18.97
CA ARG A 134 -1.75 1.56 -19.65
C ARG A 134 -0.75 2.56 -19.05
N TYR A 135 0.54 2.33 -19.28
CA TYR A 135 1.54 3.35 -18.95
C TYR A 135 1.39 4.60 -19.81
N THR A 136 1.62 5.73 -19.16
CA THR A 136 1.86 7.03 -19.77
C THR A 136 3.30 7.09 -20.28
N HIS A 137 3.50 7.54 -21.52
CA HIS A 137 4.82 7.86 -22.05
C HIS A 137 5.32 9.16 -21.42
N VAL A 138 6.33 9.06 -20.55
CA VAL A 138 6.94 10.22 -19.89
C VAL A 138 7.75 11.01 -20.91
N THR A 139 7.39 12.29 -21.07
CA THR A 139 7.94 13.17 -22.11
C THR A 139 8.42 14.47 -21.47
N PRO A 140 9.69 14.89 -21.72
CA PRO A 140 10.19 16.18 -21.28
C PRO A 140 9.32 17.34 -21.81
N GLY A 141 9.12 18.38 -21.00
CA GLY A 141 8.20 19.48 -21.29
C GLY A 141 6.71 19.17 -21.07
N ILE A 142 6.35 17.95 -20.68
CA ILE A 142 4.97 17.55 -20.37
C ILE A 142 4.87 16.97 -18.96
N HIS A 143 5.72 15.99 -18.62
CA HIS A 143 5.58 15.19 -17.40
C HIS A 143 6.75 15.34 -16.42
N ASP A 144 7.76 16.12 -16.80
CA ASP A 144 9.05 16.19 -16.14
C ASP A 144 9.09 17.13 -14.94
N THR A 145 8.28 18.19 -14.94
CA THR A 145 8.17 19.15 -13.83
C THR A 145 6.73 19.42 -13.42
N ALA A 146 6.53 19.87 -12.18
CA ALA A 146 5.21 20.24 -11.66
C ALA A 146 4.54 21.31 -12.53
N HIS A 147 5.32 22.32 -12.96
CA HIS A 147 4.83 23.38 -13.85
C HIS A 147 4.38 22.83 -15.20
N ASN A 148 5.23 22.04 -15.86
CA ASN A 148 4.92 21.47 -17.17
C ASN A 148 3.72 20.53 -17.12
N LEU A 149 3.58 19.74 -16.04
CA LEU A 149 2.43 18.86 -15.85
C LEU A 149 1.12 19.65 -15.76
N LEU A 150 1.10 20.72 -14.96
CA LEU A 150 -0.10 21.56 -14.81
C LEU A 150 -0.46 22.28 -16.11
N GLU A 151 0.53 22.79 -16.85
CA GLU A 151 0.29 23.42 -18.15
C GLU A 151 -0.18 22.42 -19.20
N ALA A 152 0.38 21.20 -19.23
CA ALA A 152 -0.06 20.13 -20.11
C ALA A 152 -1.51 19.70 -19.84
N ILE A 153 -1.93 19.66 -18.56
CA ILE A 153 -3.33 19.41 -18.19
C ILE A 153 -4.24 20.52 -18.73
N LYS A 154 -3.87 21.79 -18.54
CA LYS A 154 -4.64 22.94 -19.04
C LYS A 154 -4.71 22.98 -20.56
N ALA A 155 -3.66 22.53 -21.23
CA ALA A 155 -3.58 22.42 -22.69
C ALA A 155 -4.24 21.14 -23.25
N ASN A 156 -4.86 20.30 -22.40
CA ASN A 156 -5.49 19.04 -22.79
C ASN A 156 -4.55 18.06 -23.51
N ALA A 157 -3.27 18.02 -23.13
CA ALA A 157 -2.31 17.09 -23.71
C ALA A 157 -2.85 15.65 -23.65
N SER A 158 -2.82 14.92 -24.77
CA SER A 158 -3.44 13.60 -24.91
C SER A 158 -2.90 12.58 -23.91
N GLU A 159 -1.59 12.61 -23.69
CA GLU A 159 -0.83 11.66 -22.87
C GLU A 159 -0.93 11.96 -21.36
N ILE A 160 -2.04 12.53 -20.90
CA ILE A 160 -2.37 12.69 -19.47
C ILE A 160 -3.50 11.73 -19.10
N ALA A 161 -3.20 10.78 -18.21
CA ALA A 161 -4.14 9.76 -17.76
C ALA A 161 -5.18 10.31 -16.78
N PRO A 162 -6.38 9.70 -16.70
CA PRO A 162 -7.33 9.96 -15.61
C PRO A 162 -6.71 9.85 -14.21
N SER A 163 -5.89 8.83 -13.92
CA SER A 163 -5.24 8.73 -12.60
C SER A 163 -4.36 9.93 -12.26
N THR A 164 -3.68 10.51 -13.25
CA THR A 164 -2.89 11.73 -13.08
C THR A 164 -3.78 12.91 -12.70
N LEU A 165 -4.98 13.03 -13.28
CA LEU A 165 -5.92 14.09 -12.96
C LEU A 165 -6.46 13.96 -11.53
N PHE A 166 -6.80 12.74 -11.09
CA PHE A 166 -7.19 12.47 -9.70
C PHE A 166 -6.05 12.76 -8.72
N ALA A 167 -4.81 12.37 -9.05
CA ALA A 167 -3.66 12.60 -8.19
C ALA A 167 -3.33 14.10 -8.06
N VAL A 168 -3.37 14.85 -9.17
CA VAL A 168 -3.21 16.31 -9.14
C VAL A 168 -4.32 16.97 -8.31
N ALA A 169 -5.58 16.55 -8.47
CA ALA A 169 -6.68 17.06 -7.68
C ALA A 169 -6.49 16.79 -6.18
N ALA A 170 -6.07 15.57 -5.81
CA ALA A 170 -5.81 15.20 -4.42
C ALA A 170 -4.68 16.03 -3.80
N VAL A 171 -3.55 16.16 -4.50
CA VAL A 171 -2.39 16.95 -4.04
C VAL A 171 -2.75 18.42 -3.86
N LEU A 172 -3.46 19.02 -4.82
CA LEU A 172 -3.91 20.43 -4.74
C LEU A 172 -4.98 20.68 -3.65
N GLU A 173 -5.57 19.63 -3.07
CA GLU A 173 -6.49 19.71 -1.93
C GLU A 173 -5.83 19.23 -0.61
N GLY A 174 -4.51 19.06 -0.59
CA GLY A 174 -3.79 18.62 0.61
C GLY A 174 -4.09 17.17 1.02
N CYS A 175 -4.66 16.36 0.12
CA CYS A 175 -5.11 15.01 0.39
C CYS A 175 -4.07 13.99 -0.09
N THR A 176 -3.67 13.07 0.78
CA THR A 176 -2.74 11.99 0.40
C THR A 176 -3.33 11.13 -0.71
N TYR A 177 -2.53 10.83 -1.73
CA TYR A 177 -2.95 10.01 -2.86
C TYR A 177 -2.19 8.68 -2.92
N ILE A 178 -2.92 7.58 -2.92
CA ILE A 178 -2.37 6.22 -2.96
C ILE A 178 -2.77 5.53 -4.26
N ASN A 179 -1.79 5.08 -5.03
CA ASN A 179 -2.03 4.32 -6.25
C ASN A 179 -2.03 2.81 -5.97
N GLY A 180 -3.22 2.21 -5.97
CA GLY A 180 -3.42 0.77 -5.78
C GLY A 180 -3.24 -0.07 -7.05
N SER A 181 -2.98 0.56 -8.20
CA SER A 181 -2.87 -0.07 -9.52
C SER A 181 -1.47 0.13 -10.12
N PRO A 182 -1.08 -0.62 -11.16
CA PRO A 182 0.32 -0.68 -11.58
C PRO A 182 0.75 0.41 -12.57
N GLN A 183 -0.16 1.24 -13.08
CA GLN A 183 0.22 2.31 -14.02
C GLN A 183 1.13 3.34 -13.34
N ASN A 184 1.99 3.98 -14.13
CA ASN A 184 2.96 4.98 -13.69
C ASN A 184 2.33 6.38 -13.46
N THR A 185 1.32 6.45 -12.60
CA THR A 185 0.63 7.72 -12.25
C THR A 185 1.63 8.78 -11.78
N PHE A 186 2.61 8.38 -10.97
CA PHE A 186 3.63 9.23 -10.36
C PHE A 186 4.77 9.56 -11.32
N VAL A 187 4.45 10.30 -12.38
CA VAL A 187 5.46 10.93 -13.24
C VAL A 187 6.28 11.97 -12.47
N PRO A 188 7.50 12.33 -12.91
CA PRO A 188 8.38 13.24 -12.16
C PRO A 188 7.72 14.55 -11.74
N GLY A 189 6.95 15.18 -12.61
CA GLY A 189 6.23 16.42 -12.31
C GLY A 189 5.14 16.28 -11.26
N LEU A 190 4.52 15.09 -11.11
CA LEU A 190 3.55 14.84 -10.05
C LEU A 190 4.25 14.63 -8.70
N ILE A 191 5.41 13.97 -8.70
CA ILE A 191 6.24 13.82 -7.50
C ILE A 191 6.69 15.21 -7.03
N GLU A 192 7.22 16.04 -7.93
CA GLU A 192 7.60 17.42 -7.61
C GLU A 192 6.41 18.25 -7.10
N LEU A 193 5.22 18.09 -7.69
CA LEU A 193 4.01 18.77 -7.20
C LEU A 193 3.66 18.36 -5.76
N ALA A 194 3.73 17.06 -5.44
CA ALA A 194 3.48 16.55 -4.10
C ALA A 194 4.53 17.03 -3.08
N GLU A 195 5.77 17.24 -3.51
CA GLU A 195 6.84 17.83 -2.70
C GLU A 195 6.59 19.31 -2.42
N ASN A 196 6.23 20.08 -3.45
CA ASN A 196 5.92 21.51 -3.33
C ASN A 196 4.74 21.76 -2.38
N GLU A 197 3.71 20.91 -2.43
CA GLU A 197 2.51 21.03 -1.58
C GLU A 197 2.67 20.32 -0.21
N GLY A 198 3.76 19.58 0.01
CA GLY A 198 4.00 18.82 1.25
C GLY A 198 2.98 17.71 1.50
N VAL A 199 2.46 17.08 0.44
CA VAL A 199 1.41 16.05 0.49
C VAL A 199 2.01 14.68 0.22
N PHE A 200 1.57 13.66 0.97
CA PHE A 200 2.04 12.30 0.72
C PHE A 200 1.43 11.67 -0.54
N ILE A 201 2.28 10.93 -1.25
CA ILE A 201 1.93 10.01 -2.32
C ILE A 201 2.55 8.64 -2.04
N ALA A 202 1.85 7.57 -2.41
CA ALA A 202 2.34 6.21 -2.24
C ALA A 202 1.75 5.24 -3.28
N GLY A 203 2.44 4.14 -3.52
CA GLY A 203 2.09 3.15 -4.53
C GLY A 203 3.32 2.29 -4.85
N ASP A 204 3.35 1.51 -5.92
CA ASP A 204 2.27 1.20 -6.87
C ASP A 204 1.86 -0.29 -6.77
N ASP A 205 0.60 -0.55 -7.12
CA ASP A 205 -0.06 -1.88 -7.22
C ASP A 205 -0.15 -2.69 -5.91
N PHE A 206 -1.35 -3.11 -5.49
CA PHE A 206 -1.53 -3.87 -4.25
C PHE A 206 -0.78 -5.19 -4.21
N LYS A 207 -0.01 -5.45 -3.16
CA LYS A 207 0.66 -6.73 -2.93
C LYS A 207 -0.20 -7.70 -2.12
N SER A 208 -1.24 -8.26 -2.76
CA SER A 208 -2.24 -9.14 -2.14
C SER A 208 -1.76 -10.58 -1.91
N GLY A 209 -1.69 -11.39 -2.98
CA GLY A 209 -1.49 -12.84 -2.91
C GLY A 209 -0.14 -13.31 -3.48
N GLN A 210 -0.11 -13.68 -4.77
CA GLN A 210 1.06 -14.30 -5.43
C GLN A 210 2.36 -13.51 -5.22
N THR A 211 2.36 -12.20 -5.49
CA THR A 211 3.56 -11.37 -5.37
C THR A 211 4.02 -11.23 -3.91
N LYS A 212 3.09 -11.22 -2.95
CA LYS A 212 3.41 -11.18 -1.52
C LYS A 212 4.15 -12.44 -1.08
N LEU A 213 3.70 -13.61 -1.56
CA LEU A 213 4.38 -14.89 -1.31
C LEU A 213 5.72 -14.98 -2.04
N LYS A 214 5.80 -14.51 -3.29
CA LYS A 214 7.04 -14.46 -4.06
C LYS A 214 8.13 -13.66 -3.35
N SER A 215 7.80 -12.47 -2.84
CA SER A 215 8.76 -11.62 -2.13
C SER A 215 9.20 -12.21 -0.77
N VAL A 216 8.48 -13.19 -0.23
CA VAL A 216 8.91 -13.99 0.93
C VAL A 216 9.81 -15.14 0.48
N LEU A 217 9.40 -15.87 -0.56
CA LEU A 217 10.09 -17.08 -0.97
C LEU A 217 11.46 -16.79 -1.59
N VAL A 218 11.57 -15.78 -2.45
CA VAL A 218 12.86 -15.41 -3.06
C VAL A 218 13.82 -14.87 -2.01
N ASP A 219 13.33 -14.08 -1.05
CA ASP A 219 14.12 -13.63 0.09
C ASP A 219 14.66 -14.82 0.89
N PHE A 220 13.80 -15.77 1.25
CA PHE A 220 14.20 -17.00 1.93
C PHE A 220 15.25 -17.81 1.15
N LEU A 221 15.03 -18.07 -0.14
CA LEU A 221 15.93 -18.89 -0.96
C LEU A 221 17.32 -18.27 -1.05
N VAL A 222 17.40 -16.97 -1.38
CA VAL A 222 18.68 -16.27 -1.50
C VAL A 222 19.41 -16.16 -0.16
N ASN A 223 18.70 -15.85 0.93
CA ASN A 223 19.30 -15.80 2.27
C ASN A 223 19.76 -17.19 2.75
N ALA A 224 19.15 -18.27 2.27
CA ALA A 224 19.58 -19.65 2.53
C ALA A 224 20.76 -20.11 1.65
N GLY A 225 21.30 -19.25 0.76
CA GLY A 225 22.38 -19.61 -0.15
C GLY A 225 21.93 -20.51 -1.32
N ILE A 226 20.63 -20.53 -1.62
CA ILE A 226 20.04 -21.26 -2.76
C ILE A 226 19.86 -20.26 -3.89
N LYS A 227 20.30 -20.59 -5.11
CA LYS A 227 20.23 -19.68 -6.27
C LYS A 227 18.96 -19.95 -7.08
N PRO A 228 17.92 -19.09 -7.05
CA PRO A 228 16.84 -19.16 -8.02
C PRO A 228 17.38 -18.93 -9.43
N CYS A 229 17.06 -19.84 -10.34
CA CYS A 229 17.48 -19.78 -11.74
C CYS A 229 16.29 -19.60 -12.69
N SER A 230 15.09 -20.04 -12.30
CA SER A 230 13.86 -19.83 -13.06
C SER A 230 12.67 -19.59 -12.13
N ILE A 231 11.84 -18.62 -12.48
CA ILE A 231 10.60 -18.23 -11.79
C ILE A 231 9.49 -18.08 -12.84
N ALA A 232 8.65 -19.10 -12.98
CA ALA A 232 7.50 -19.07 -13.87
C ALA A 232 6.22 -18.82 -13.07
N SER A 233 5.54 -17.69 -13.32
CA SER A 233 4.35 -17.26 -12.56
C SER A 233 3.13 -17.11 -13.46
N TYR A 234 2.24 -18.09 -13.41
CA TYR A 234 0.97 -18.10 -14.14
C TYR A 234 -0.18 -17.65 -13.24
N ASN A 235 -1.15 -16.96 -13.84
CA ASN A 235 -2.35 -16.50 -13.16
C ASN A 235 -3.55 -16.60 -14.09
N HIS A 236 -4.71 -16.95 -13.54
CA HIS A 236 -5.99 -16.71 -14.21
C HIS A 236 -7.09 -16.31 -13.23
N LEU A 237 -7.99 -15.44 -13.68
CA LEU A 237 -9.09 -14.86 -12.91
C LEU A 237 -10.24 -14.46 -13.86
N GLY A 238 -11.46 -14.41 -13.33
CA GLY A 238 -12.69 -14.18 -14.08
C GLY A 238 -13.44 -12.89 -13.74
N ASN A 239 -12.94 -12.10 -12.80
CA ASN A 239 -13.50 -10.81 -12.43
C ASN A 239 -13.14 -9.70 -13.45
N ASN A 240 -13.63 -8.47 -13.21
CA ASN A 240 -13.40 -7.35 -14.13
C ASN A 240 -11.93 -6.92 -14.22
N ASP A 241 -11.10 -7.20 -13.20
CA ASP A 241 -9.65 -6.97 -13.29
C ASP A 241 -9.05 -7.87 -14.38
N GLY A 242 -9.33 -9.18 -14.34
CA GLY A 242 -8.93 -10.11 -15.39
C GLY A 242 -9.43 -9.71 -16.79
N ARG A 243 -10.69 -9.23 -16.88
CA ARG A 243 -11.28 -8.77 -18.13
C ARG A 243 -10.57 -7.53 -18.69
N ASN A 244 -10.17 -6.58 -17.84
CA ASN A 244 -9.41 -5.41 -18.28
C ASN A 244 -7.97 -5.78 -18.66
N LEU A 245 -7.33 -6.65 -17.87
CA LEU A 245 -5.97 -7.14 -18.11
C LEU A 245 -5.85 -8.11 -19.29
N SER A 246 -6.96 -8.48 -19.95
CA SER A 246 -6.90 -9.24 -21.20
C SER A 246 -6.33 -8.41 -22.37
N ALA A 247 -6.33 -7.09 -22.24
CA ALA A 247 -5.76 -6.18 -23.23
C ALA A 247 -4.24 -6.02 -23.00
N PRO A 248 -3.40 -6.10 -24.06
CA PRO A 248 -1.94 -6.13 -23.91
C PRO A 248 -1.32 -4.91 -23.21
N GLN A 249 -1.84 -3.71 -23.44
CA GLN A 249 -1.27 -2.48 -22.86
C GLN A 249 -1.50 -2.40 -21.34
N GLN A 250 -2.68 -2.83 -20.87
CA GLN A 250 -3.01 -2.90 -19.45
C GLN A 250 -2.26 -4.08 -18.78
N PHE A 251 -2.14 -5.21 -19.47
CA PHE A 251 -1.32 -6.33 -19.01
C PHE A 251 0.14 -5.92 -18.79
N ARG A 252 0.72 -5.14 -19.71
CA ARG A 252 2.12 -4.71 -19.64
C ARG A 252 2.44 -3.97 -18.34
N SER A 253 1.54 -3.12 -17.85
CA SER A 253 1.69 -2.43 -16.57
C SER A 253 1.79 -3.41 -15.40
N LYS A 254 0.91 -4.42 -15.38
CA LYS A 254 0.91 -5.48 -14.36
C LYS A 254 2.12 -6.42 -14.48
N GLU A 255 2.59 -6.66 -15.69
CA GLU A 255 3.77 -7.47 -15.96
C GLU A 255 5.03 -6.83 -15.36
N ILE A 256 5.25 -5.54 -15.61
CA ILE A 256 6.42 -4.79 -15.09
C ILE A 256 6.47 -4.85 -13.56
N SER A 257 5.38 -4.49 -12.88
CA SER A 257 5.32 -4.48 -11.40
C SER A 257 5.46 -5.87 -10.78
N LYS A 258 5.02 -6.95 -11.46
CA LYS A 258 5.20 -8.33 -10.97
C LYS A 258 6.58 -8.90 -11.24
N SER A 259 7.29 -8.40 -12.24
CA SER A 259 8.62 -8.88 -12.61
C SER A 259 9.73 -8.28 -11.74
N ASN A 260 9.65 -6.99 -11.42
CA ASN A 260 10.73 -6.28 -10.71
C ASN A 260 10.91 -6.68 -9.23
N VAL A 261 9.97 -7.43 -8.64
CA VAL A 261 9.94 -7.74 -7.20
C VAL A 261 11.10 -8.60 -6.71
N VAL A 262 11.89 -9.20 -7.62
CA VAL A 262 13.02 -10.09 -7.28
C VAL A 262 14.38 -9.42 -7.47
N ASP A 263 14.42 -8.25 -8.10
CA ASP A 263 15.66 -7.62 -8.58
C ASP A 263 16.61 -7.24 -7.42
N ASP A 264 16.08 -6.71 -6.32
CA ASP A 264 16.87 -6.31 -5.15
C ASP A 264 17.48 -7.51 -4.42
N MET A 265 16.74 -8.63 -4.34
CA MET A 265 17.29 -9.86 -3.76
C MET A 265 18.37 -10.49 -4.63
N VAL A 266 18.23 -10.46 -5.96
CA VAL A 266 19.28 -10.91 -6.88
C VAL A 266 20.54 -10.04 -6.71
N GLN A 267 20.39 -8.73 -6.62
CA GLN A 267 21.51 -7.80 -6.41
C GLN A 267 22.17 -7.96 -5.03
N SER A 268 21.44 -8.43 -4.02
CA SER A 268 21.96 -8.55 -2.65
C SER A 268 23.03 -9.64 -2.48
N ASN A 269 23.17 -10.59 -3.43
CA ASN A 269 24.05 -11.74 -3.28
C ASN A 269 24.91 -11.97 -4.52
N GLU A 270 26.02 -11.24 -4.62
CA GLU A 270 26.98 -11.38 -5.71
C GLU A 270 27.63 -12.76 -5.77
N ILE A 271 27.65 -13.54 -4.68
CA ILE A 271 28.22 -14.90 -4.69
C ILE A 271 27.37 -15.81 -5.58
N LEU A 272 26.05 -15.84 -5.36
CA LEU A 272 25.13 -16.68 -6.14
C LEU A 272 24.98 -16.18 -7.59
N PHE A 273 25.00 -14.86 -7.78
CA PHE A 273 24.73 -14.21 -9.07
C PHE A 273 25.98 -13.60 -9.74
N SER A 274 27.18 -14.11 -9.42
CA SER A 274 28.46 -13.65 -9.98
C SER A 274 28.64 -14.01 -11.46
N SER A 275 28.17 -15.19 -11.86
CA SER A 275 28.30 -15.73 -13.21
C SER A 275 26.99 -15.65 -13.99
N GLU A 276 27.10 -15.59 -15.33
CA GLU A 276 25.93 -15.64 -16.20
C GLU A 276 25.19 -16.99 -16.08
N PRO A 277 23.84 -16.98 -16.14
CA PRO A 277 22.98 -15.79 -16.12
C PRO A 277 22.97 -15.14 -14.72
N ARG A 278 23.16 -13.81 -14.68
CA ARG A 278 23.14 -13.03 -13.41
C ARG A 278 21.74 -12.79 -12.85
N ARG A 279 20.70 -13.09 -13.62
CA ARG A 279 19.29 -13.01 -13.20
C ARG A 279 18.60 -14.33 -13.52
N PRO A 280 17.60 -14.75 -12.73
CA PRO A 280 16.78 -15.89 -13.09
C PRO A 280 15.97 -15.58 -14.35
N ASP A 281 15.67 -16.61 -15.13
CA ASP A 281 14.57 -16.52 -16.08
C ASP A 281 13.28 -16.22 -15.31
N HIS A 282 12.54 -15.19 -15.73
CA HIS A 282 11.32 -14.79 -15.02
C HIS A 282 10.19 -14.51 -16.01
N CYS A 283 9.17 -15.36 -15.98
CA CYS A 283 7.97 -15.24 -16.81
C CYS A 283 6.75 -14.91 -15.95
N VAL A 284 5.93 -13.96 -16.39
CA VAL A 284 4.66 -13.61 -15.76
C VAL A 284 3.54 -13.75 -16.78
N VAL A 285 2.49 -14.50 -16.45
CA VAL A 285 1.31 -14.68 -17.32
C VAL A 285 0.04 -14.38 -16.52
N ILE A 286 -0.89 -13.66 -17.15
CA ILE A 286 -2.25 -13.45 -16.65
C ILE A 286 -3.23 -13.78 -17.78
N LYS A 287 -4.24 -14.59 -17.49
CA LYS A 287 -5.30 -14.95 -18.43
C LYS A 287 -6.68 -14.67 -17.83
N TYR A 288 -7.58 -14.18 -18.67
CA TYR A 288 -8.98 -14.02 -18.30
C TYR A 288 -9.71 -15.35 -18.49
N VAL A 289 -10.24 -15.90 -17.40
CA VAL A 289 -11.00 -17.15 -17.38
C VAL A 289 -12.28 -16.90 -16.57
N PRO A 290 -13.41 -16.55 -17.22
CA PRO A 290 -14.62 -16.07 -16.55
C PRO A 290 -15.12 -16.97 -15.41
N TYR A 291 -15.03 -18.28 -15.59
CA TYR A 291 -15.61 -19.27 -14.68
C TYR A 291 -15.13 -19.15 -13.22
N VAL A 292 -13.89 -18.70 -13.00
CA VAL A 292 -13.34 -18.63 -11.63
C VAL A 292 -13.72 -17.34 -10.89
N GLY A 293 -14.40 -16.38 -11.53
CA GLY A 293 -14.82 -15.14 -10.88
C GLY A 293 -13.68 -14.40 -10.20
N ASP A 294 -13.90 -13.94 -8.96
CA ASP A 294 -12.88 -13.28 -8.11
C ASP A 294 -11.84 -14.26 -7.52
N SER A 295 -12.11 -15.57 -7.57
CA SER A 295 -11.25 -16.65 -7.06
C SER A 295 -10.07 -16.93 -7.98
N LYS A 296 -9.17 -15.95 -8.06
CA LYS A 296 -7.94 -15.99 -8.84
C LYS A 296 -7.11 -17.22 -8.48
N ARG A 297 -6.60 -17.91 -9.50
CA ARG A 297 -5.62 -19.00 -9.34
C ARG A 297 -4.24 -18.52 -9.72
N ALA A 298 -3.28 -18.74 -8.82
CA ALA A 298 -1.87 -18.47 -9.04
C ALA A 298 -1.11 -19.79 -9.04
N MET A 299 -0.29 -20.02 -10.07
CA MET A 299 0.53 -21.21 -10.21
C MET A 299 1.95 -20.75 -10.46
N ASP A 300 2.85 -21.10 -9.55
CA ASP A 300 4.24 -20.67 -9.61
C ASP A 300 5.17 -21.88 -9.58
N GLU A 301 6.22 -21.84 -10.40
CA GLU A 301 7.33 -22.80 -10.36
C GLU A 301 8.63 -22.03 -10.10
N TYR A 302 9.36 -22.44 -9.07
CA TYR A 302 10.69 -21.94 -8.74
C TYR A 302 11.69 -23.05 -8.92
N VAL A 303 12.60 -22.91 -9.87
CA VAL A 303 13.72 -23.84 -10.08
C VAL A 303 14.99 -23.14 -9.62
N SER A 304 15.68 -23.78 -8.68
CA SER A 304 16.89 -23.24 -8.05
C SER A 304 18.06 -24.23 -8.16
N GLN A 305 19.28 -23.69 -8.28
CA GLN A 305 20.50 -24.48 -8.25
C GLN A 305 21.00 -24.65 -6.81
N LEU A 306 21.47 -25.85 -6.50
CA LEU A 306 22.08 -26.26 -5.24
C LEU A 306 23.56 -26.62 -5.45
N MET A 307 24.22 -27.01 -4.35
CA MET A 307 25.58 -27.54 -4.41
C MET A 307 25.70 -28.75 -5.35
N LEU A 308 26.90 -28.95 -5.90
CA LEU A 308 27.27 -30.13 -6.72
C LEU A 308 26.36 -30.37 -7.94
N GLY A 309 25.75 -29.31 -8.50
CA GLY A 309 24.86 -29.40 -9.66
C GLY A 309 23.45 -29.90 -9.34
N GLY A 310 23.11 -30.04 -8.05
CA GLY A 310 21.75 -30.36 -7.62
C GLY A 310 20.76 -29.25 -7.95
N HIS A 311 19.48 -29.59 -7.98
CA HIS A 311 18.39 -28.65 -8.23
C HIS A 311 17.31 -28.80 -7.16
N ASN A 312 16.66 -27.69 -6.82
CA ASN A 312 15.44 -27.64 -6.03
C ASN A 312 14.32 -27.07 -6.89
N THR A 313 13.18 -27.77 -6.91
CA THR A 313 11.98 -27.29 -7.62
C THR A 313 10.84 -27.16 -6.62
N ILE A 314 10.25 -25.97 -6.54
CA ILE A 314 9.07 -25.68 -5.72
C ILE A 314 7.92 -25.32 -6.67
N VAL A 315 6.87 -26.14 -6.67
CA VAL A 315 5.63 -25.87 -7.39
C VAL A 315 4.57 -25.44 -6.39
N ILE A 316 3.96 -24.29 -6.63
CA ILE A 316 2.97 -23.67 -5.75
C ILE A 316 1.69 -23.48 -6.53
N HIS A 317 0.57 -23.94 -5.96
CA HIS A 317 -0.76 -23.55 -6.39
C HIS A 317 -1.43 -22.78 -5.26
N ASN A 318 -1.85 -21.55 -5.53
CA ASN A 318 -2.50 -20.68 -4.58
C ASN A 318 -3.87 -20.23 -5.11
N THR A 319 -4.92 -20.44 -4.32
CA THR A 319 -6.27 -19.92 -4.58
C THR A 319 -6.44 -18.62 -3.80
N CYS A 320 -6.53 -17.52 -4.52
CA CYS A 320 -6.63 -16.17 -3.99
C CYS A 320 -8.04 -15.65 -4.25
N GLU A 321 -8.85 -15.48 -3.20
CA GLU A 321 -10.01 -14.58 -3.28
C GLU A 321 -9.46 -13.15 -3.30
N ASP A 322 -9.26 -12.60 -4.51
CA ASP A 322 -8.36 -11.46 -4.71
C ASP A 322 -8.90 -10.20 -4.03
N SER A 323 -10.22 -9.98 -4.07
CA SER A 323 -10.86 -8.87 -3.38
C SER A 323 -10.75 -9.01 -1.85
N LEU A 324 -10.93 -10.22 -1.30
CA LEU A 324 -10.79 -10.46 0.15
C LEU A 324 -9.33 -10.30 0.64
N LEU A 325 -8.35 -10.49 -0.23
CA LEU A 325 -6.95 -10.19 0.06
C LEU A 325 -6.60 -8.70 -0.13
N ALA A 326 -7.24 -8.02 -1.09
CA ALA A 326 -6.96 -6.62 -1.42
C ALA A 326 -7.65 -5.62 -0.49
N SER A 327 -8.94 -5.83 -0.13
CA SER A 327 -9.69 -4.90 0.71
C SER A 327 -9.02 -4.61 2.07
N PRO A 328 -8.44 -5.60 2.78
CA PRO A 328 -7.70 -5.31 4.01
C PRO A 328 -6.44 -4.47 3.78
N LEU A 329 -5.78 -4.60 2.62
CA LEU A 329 -4.61 -3.77 2.28
C LEU A 329 -4.98 -2.32 2.00
N ILE A 330 -6.15 -2.09 1.39
CA ILE A 330 -6.70 -0.73 1.20
C ILE A 330 -6.85 -0.03 2.56
N LEU A 331 -7.40 -0.74 3.55
CA LEU A 331 -7.55 -0.22 4.90
C LEU A 331 -6.18 0.03 5.57
N ASP A 332 -5.26 -0.94 5.47
CA ASP A 332 -3.92 -0.80 6.07
C ASP A 332 -3.14 0.38 5.47
N LEU A 333 -3.24 0.59 4.15
CA LEU A 333 -2.66 1.73 3.45
C LEU A 333 -3.22 3.06 3.94
N ALA A 334 -4.54 3.19 4.03
CA ALA A 334 -5.18 4.43 4.49
C ALA A 334 -4.86 4.72 5.96
N ILE A 335 -4.91 3.72 6.84
CA ILE A 335 -4.65 3.89 8.27
C ILE A 335 -3.19 4.25 8.54
N LEU A 336 -2.23 3.60 7.88
CA LEU A 336 -0.82 3.93 8.04
C LEU A 336 -0.47 5.28 7.41
N ALA A 337 -1.08 5.65 6.28
CA ALA A 337 -0.92 6.97 5.69
C ALA A 337 -1.43 8.08 6.64
N GLU A 338 -2.62 7.90 7.22
CA GLU A 338 -3.17 8.81 8.23
C GLU A 338 -2.25 8.94 9.44
N LEU A 339 -1.74 7.81 9.96
CA LEU A 339 -0.81 7.84 11.08
C LEU A 339 0.45 8.65 10.74
N CYS A 340 1.02 8.43 9.56
CA CYS A 340 2.21 9.15 9.11
C CYS A 340 1.97 10.66 8.95
N GLN A 341 0.74 11.11 8.63
CA GLN A 341 0.40 12.55 8.57
C GLN A 341 0.49 13.25 9.93
N ARG A 342 0.33 12.49 11.03
CA ARG A 342 0.43 12.99 12.41
C ARG A 342 1.83 12.90 13.00
N VAL A 343 2.79 12.28 12.29
CA VAL A 343 4.15 12.09 12.79
C VAL A 343 5.04 13.25 12.34
N GLU A 344 5.70 13.86 13.31
CA GLU A 344 6.74 14.87 13.10
C GLU A 344 7.99 14.46 13.88
N PHE A 345 9.17 14.74 13.31
CA PHE A 345 10.45 14.42 13.91
C PHE A 345 11.47 15.51 13.62
N LYS A 346 12.58 15.49 14.36
CA LYS A 346 13.71 16.40 14.17
C LYS A 346 14.95 15.60 13.84
N VAL A 347 15.74 16.07 12.90
CA VAL A 347 17.10 15.56 12.70
C VAL A 347 17.97 16.18 13.79
N HIS A 348 18.58 15.36 14.63
CA HIS A 348 19.50 15.85 15.66
C HIS A 348 20.68 16.56 15.01
N ASN A 349 20.79 17.87 15.23
CA ASN A 349 21.90 18.69 14.78
C ASN A 349 22.64 19.27 16.00
N PRO A 350 23.87 18.82 16.30
CA PRO A 350 24.61 19.28 17.49
C PRO A 350 25.14 20.71 17.36
N THR A 351 25.18 21.29 16.16
CA THR A 351 25.77 22.62 15.91
C THR A 351 24.77 23.66 15.41
N GLY A 352 23.48 23.31 15.31
CA GLY A 352 22.45 24.19 14.75
C GLY A 352 21.06 23.96 15.32
N VAL A 353 20.10 24.74 14.83
CA VAL A 353 18.69 24.60 15.22
C VAL A 353 18.10 23.38 14.49
N SER A 354 17.38 22.53 15.22
CA SER A 354 16.64 21.41 14.65
C SER A 354 15.15 21.77 14.59
N GLU A 355 14.58 21.76 13.39
CA GLU A 355 13.16 22.03 13.14
C GLU A 355 12.37 20.73 13.02
N TYR A 356 11.09 20.78 13.41
CA TYR A 356 10.20 19.65 13.18
C TYR A 356 9.92 19.55 11.69
N GLN A 357 9.99 18.34 11.18
CA GLN A 357 9.68 18.01 9.81
C GLN A 357 8.82 16.74 9.77
N LYS A 358 8.13 16.55 8.65
CA LYS A 358 7.35 15.37 8.36
C LYS A 358 8.18 14.39 7.53
N PHE A 359 7.60 13.24 7.19
CA PHE A 359 8.18 12.35 6.19
C PHE A 359 8.32 13.06 4.84
N ASN A 360 9.16 12.50 3.98
CA ASN A 360 9.19 12.87 2.56
C ASN A 360 7.83 12.58 1.90
N SER A 361 7.46 13.35 0.87
CA SER A 361 6.19 13.19 0.15
C SER A 361 5.99 11.78 -0.40
N VAL A 362 7.05 11.09 -0.83
CA VAL A 362 7.02 9.67 -1.19
C VAL A 362 7.04 8.80 0.06
N LEU A 363 5.88 8.28 0.46
CA LEU A 363 5.70 7.55 1.71
C LEU A 363 6.07 6.06 1.58
N SER A 364 7.35 5.78 1.37
CA SER A 364 7.89 4.42 1.16
C SER A 364 7.72 3.46 2.34
N VAL A 365 7.34 3.94 3.53
CA VAL A 365 6.90 3.09 4.66
C VAL A 365 5.75 2.15 4.25
N LEU A 366 4.95 2.55 3.26
CA LEU A 366 3.83 1.78 2.73
C LEU A 366 4.24 0.65 1.76
N SER A 367 5.53 0.44 1.52
CA SER A 367 6.04 -0.57 0.57
C SER A 367 5.58 -2.01 0.89
N TYR A 368 5.28 -2.33 2.14
CA TYR A 368 4.77 -3.66 2.54
C TYR A 368 3.48 -4.05 1.79
N MET A 369 2.67 -3.06 1.37
CA MET A 369 1.38 -3.24 0.72
C MET A 369 1.45 -3.02 -0.80
N CYS A 370 2.60 -2.61 -1.34
CA CYS A 370 2.79 -2.31 -2.76
C CYS A 370 3.72 -3.34 -3.44
N LYS A 371 3.45 -3.66 -4.72
CA LYS A 371 4.28 -4.58 -5.53
C LYS A 371 5.48 -3.89 -6.14
N ALA A 372 5.30 -2.64 -6.58
CA ALA A 372 6.34 -1.81 -7.18
C ALA A 372 6.45 -0.52 -6.35
N PRO A 373 7.13 -0.56 -5.20
CA PRO A 373 7.10 0.55 -4.26
C PRO A 373 7.70 1.83 -4.87
N LEU A 374 6.96 2.93 -4.79
CA LEU A 374 7.50 4.26 -5.05
C LEU A 374 8.47 4.63 -3.91
N VAL A 375 9.67 5.07 -4.27
CA VAL A 375 10.71 5.51 -3.34
C VAL A 375 11.25 6.87 -3.76
N GLU A 376 11.87 7.59 -2.83
CA GLU A 376 12.51 8.88 -3.10
C GLU A 376 13.56 8.76 -4.21
N ARG A 377 13.77 9.83 -4.98
CA ARG A 377 14.75 9.84 -6.08
C ARG A 377 16.14 9.51 -5.55
N GLY A 378 16.75 8.48 -6.14
CA GLY A 378 18.07 7.98 -5.74
C GLY A 378 18.06 6.96 -4.60
N ALA A 379 16.91 6.69 -3.97
CA ALA A 379 16.77 5.61 -3.00
C ALA A 379 16.64 4.24 -3.70
N ASN A 380 17.10 3.18 -3.01
CA ASN A 380 16.95 1.81 -3.49
C ASN A 380 15.55 1.27 -3.16
N VAL A 381 14.94 0.58 -4.12
CA VAL A 381 13.72 -0.19 -3.87
C VAL A 381 14.07 -1.45 -3.08
N VAL A 382 13.31 -1.72 -2.02
CA VAL A 382 13.38 -2.95 -1.23
C VAL A 382 12.06 -3.68 -1.39
N ASN A 383 12.07 -4.91 -1.92
CA ASN A 383 10.86 -5.72 -2.12
C ASN A 383 10.71 -6.84 -1.09
N SER A 384 11.79 -7.22 -0.40
CA SER A 384 11.76 -8.21 0.68
C SER A 384 10.66 -7.87 1.71
N LEU A 385 9.67 -8.76 1.82
CA LEU A 385 8.46 -8.51 2.61
C LEU A 385 8.79 -8.35 4.10
N PHE A 386 9.71 -9.16 4.62
CA PHE A 386 10.12 -9.10 6.02
C PHE A 386 10.84 -7.80 6.34
N ARG A 387 11.74 -7.34 5.47
CA ARG A 387 12.43 -6.06 5.66
C ARG A 387 11.44 -4.90 5.68
N GLN A 388 10.46 -4.89 4.77
CA GLN A 388 9.41 -3.87 4.75
C GLN A 388 8.53 -3.91 6.02
N ARG A 389 8.17 -5.10 6.50
CA ARG A 389 7.42 -5.25 7.76
C ARG A 389 8.24 -4.74 8.95
N THR A 390 9.51 -5.12 9.04
CA THR A 390 10.42 -4.67 10.10
C THR A 390 10.62 -3.15 10.09
N THR A 391 10.60 -2.49 8.93
CA THR A 391 10.57 -1.03 8.84
C THR A 391 9.35 -0.44 9.56
N ILE A 392 8.15 -0.97 9.31
CA ILE A 392 6.92 -0.52 9.98
C ILE A 392 7.02 -0.79 11.49
N GLU A 393 7.42 -2.00 11.88
CA GLU A 393 7.54 -2.37 13.31
C GLU A 393 8.55 -1.48 14.04
N ASN A 394 9.74 -1.26 13.48
CA ASN A 394 10.76 -0.42 14.09
C ASN A 394 10.37 1.06 14.12
N LEU A 395 9.61 1.55 13.12
CA LEU A 395 9.04 2.90 13.17
C LEU A 395 8.07 3.04 14.35
N LEU A 396 7.11 2.12 14.49
CA LEU A 396 6.14 2.16 15.58
C LEU A 396 6.82 2.03 16.95
N ARG A 397 7.82 1.16 17.06
CA ARG A 397 8.64 1.00 18.27
C ARG A 397 9.39 2.29 18.62
N ALA A 398 10.02 2.94 17.65
CA ALA A 398 10.74 4.19 17.87
C ALA A 398 9.81 5.30 18.41
N LEU A 399 8.57 5.38 17.92
CA LEU A 399 7.58 6.36 18.38
C LEU A 399 7.12 6.15 19.83
N ILE A 400 7.30 4.95 20.38
CA ILE A 400 7.07 4.65 21.81
C ILE A 400 8.38 4.45 22.59
N SER A 401 9.49 4.97 22.07
CA SER A 401 10.83 4.90 22.70
C SER A 401 11.38 3.49 22.94
N LEU A 402 10.96 2.51 22.13
CA LEU A 402 11.55 1.18 22.13
C LEU A 402 12.68 1.09 21.07
N PRO A 403 13.78 0.38 21.37
CA PRO A 403 14.85 0.20 20.40
C PRO A 403 14.40 -0.69 19.22
N PRO A 404 15.08 -0.58 18.05
CA PRO A 404 14.85 -1.47 16.93
C PRO A 404 15.07 -2.95 17.31
N LEU A 405 14.30 -3.83 16.67
CA LEU A 405 14.47 -5.28 16.82
C LEU A 405 15.84 -5.73 16.29
N ASN A 406 16.60 -6.46 17.10
CA ASN A 406 17.91 -7.00 16.74
C ASN A 406 18.00 -8.53 16.78
N HIS A 407 17.07 -9.22 17.44
CA HIS A 407 17.01 -10.69 17.58
C HIS A 407 18.29 -11.35 18.12
N LEU A 408 19.17 -10.60 18.80
CA LEU A 408 20.45 -11.12 19.27
C LEU A 408 20.31 -11.99 20.50
N ASP A 409 19.34 -11.70 21.39
CA ASP A 409 19.08 -12.46 22.62
C ASP A 409 20.35 -12.78 23.45
N LEU A 410 21.29 -11.81 23.53
CA LEU A 410 22.60 -12.01 24.16
C LEU A 410 22.49 -12.41 25.64
N GLN A 411 21.46 -11.96 26.35
CA GLN A 411 21.15 -12.36 27.72
C GLN A 411 21.05 -13.88 27.92
N SER A 412 20.68 -14.61 26.86
CA SER A 412 20.60 -16.08 26.86
C SER A 412 21.78 -16.77 26.18
N LYS A 413 22.72 -16.00 25.61
CA LYS A 413 23.89 -16.50 24.87
C LYS A 413 25.22 -16.20 25.57
N CYS A 414 25.22 -15.44 26.66
CA CYS A 414 26.41 -15.20 27.48
C CYS A 414 26.79 -16.44 28.32
N SER A 415 28.08 -16.80 28.34
CA SER A 415 28.60 -17.90 29.17
C SER A 415 28.50 -17.62 30.67
N GLN A 416 28.62 -16.37 31.08
CA GLN A 416 28.45 -15.91 32.46
C GLN A 416 27.18 -15.08 32.59
N ARG A 417 26.01 -15.74 32.56
CA ARG A 417 24.70 -15.07 32.64
C ARG A 417 24.55 -14.18 33.87
N SER A 418 25.21 -14.50 34.99
CA SER A 418 25.20 -13.68 36.21
C SER A 418 25.84 -12.29 36.04
N LEU A 419 26.66 -12.08 34.99
CA LEU A 419 27.23 -10.78 34.66
C LEU A 419 26.35 -9.94 33.73
N TRP A 420 25.30 -10.53 33.15
CA TRP A 420 24.37 -9.78 32.31
C TRP A 420 23.61 -8.79 33.18
N TYR A 421 23.84 -7.51 32.93
CA TYR A 421 23.11 -6.41 33.55
C TYR A 421 22.36 -5.66 32.46
N GLU A 422 21.05 -5.59 32.60
CA GLU A 422 20.19 -4.80 31.74
C GLU A 422 19.25 -4.02 32.65
N GLN A 423 19.33 -2.70 32.55
CA GLN A 423 18.49 -1.83 33.36
C GLN A 423 17.07 -1.90 32.80
N SER A 424 16.15 -2.55 33.53
CA SER A 424 14.72 -2.45 33.21
C SER A 424 14.31 -0.98 33.34
N VAL A 425 14.06 -0.36 32.22
CA VAL A 425 13.37 0.92 32.17
C VAL A 425 11.89 0.57 32.12
N ASP A 426 11.11 0.84 33.17
CA ASP A 426 9.65 0.69 33.09
C ASP A 426 9.13 1.66 32.02
N PRO A 427 8.71 1.21 30.82
CA PRO A 427 8.19 2.13 29.83
C PRO A 427 6.85 2.65 30.34
N ILE A 428 6.77 3.94 30.63
CA ILE A 428 5.51 4.56 31.05
C ILE A 428 4.63 4.77 29.80
N LEU A 429 3.83 3.77 29.46
CA LEU A 429 2.74 3.89 28.48
C LEU A 429 1.56 4.66 29.10
N VAL A 430 1.58 5.99 29.02
CA VAL A 430 0.45 6.82 29.45
C VAL A 430 -0.65 6.78 28.38
N ARG A 431 -1.61 5.85 28.52
CA ARG A 431 -2.87 5.91 27.73
C ARG A 431 -3.80 6.95 28.35
N LYS A 432 -3.87 8.15 27.76
CA LYS A 432 -4.99 9.05 27.99
C LYS A 432 -6.21 8.47 27.26
N ASN A 433 -7.16 7.90 28.00
CA ASN A 433 -8.49 7.65 27.46
C ASN A 433 -9.15 9.00 27.18
N LEU A 434 -9.05 9.48 25.95
CA LEU A 434 -9.85 10.61 25.49
C LEU A 434 -11.29 10.11 25.31
N LYS A 435 -12.12 10.30 26.34
CA LYS A 435 -13.58 10.24 26.16
C LYS A 435 -14.01 11.55 25.51
N PHE A 436 -14.34 11.51 24.22
CA PHE A 436 -15.10 12.60 23.61
C PHE A 436 -16.55 12.50 24.12
N ASN A 437 -16.87 13.28 25.16
CA ASN A 437 -18.26 13.56 25.49
C ASN A 437 -18.74 14.67 24.54
N SER A 438 -19.72 14.36 23.70
CA SER A 438 -20.54 15.39 23.06
C SER A 438 -21.28 16.16 24.17
N ASN A 439 -21.08 17.48 24.21
CA ASN A 439 -21.62 18.44 25.18
C ASN A 439 -20.90 18.50 26.53
N THR A 440 -19.90 19.40 26.66
CA THR A 440 -19.82 20.52 27.63
C THR A 440 -18.41 21.14 27.69
N SER A 441 -18.37 22.38 28.14
CA SER A 441 -17.27 23.36 28.18
C SER A 441 -15.90 22.88 28.67
N PHE A 442 -14.85 23.46 28.06
CA PHE A 442 -13.45 23.45 28.50
C PHE A 442 -13.33 23.81 29.99
N ASN A 443 -13.16 22.81 30.86
CA ASN A 443 -12.34 22.83 32.09
C ASN A 443 -12.69 21.64 33.00
N GLU A 444 -12.27 20.42 32.66
CA GLU A 444 -12.16 19.36 33.67
C GLU A 444 -10.92 18.49 33.42
N THR A 445 -10.22 18.19 34.51
CA THR A 445 -8.99 17.41 34.56
C THR A 445 -9.31 15.94 34.27
N VAL A 446 -8.99 15.46 33.07
CA VAL A 446 -9.26 14.07 32.64
C VAL A 446 -8.30 13.11 33.36
N LYS A 447 -8.82 12.29 34.29
CA LYS A 447 -8.08 11.16 34.88
C LYS A 447 -8.10 9.95 33.94
N GLY A 448 -6.97 9.68 33.27
CA GLY A 448 -6.75 8.44 32.53
C GLY A 448 -6.49 7.26 33.48
N LYS A 449 -6.82 6.02 33.05
CA LYS A 449 -6.33 4.81 33.71
C LYS A 449 -4.91 4.53 33.19
N GLU A 450 -3.91 4.74 34.03
CA GLU A 450 -2.56 4.25 33.78
C GLU A 450 -2.59 2.72 33.76
N ARG A 451 -2.05 2.13 32.69
CA ARG A 451 -1.80 0.69 32.63
C ARG A 451 -0.31 0.51 32.43
N THR A 452 0.41 0.35 33.54
CA THR A 452 1.82 -0.03 33.51
C THR A 452 1.90 -1.46 33.00
N ILE A 453 2.41 -1.64 31.79
CA ILE A 453 2.81 -2.96 31.30
C ILE A 453 4.23 -3.17 31.83
N LYS A 454 4.39 -4.04 32.82
CA LYS A 454 5.71 -4.51 33.25
C LYS A 454 6.23 -5.49 32.19
N GLY A 455 7.25 -5.12 31.45
CA GLY A 455 7.91 -5.97 30.46
C GLY A 455 9.36 -5.52 30.26
N TYR A 456 10.22 -6.47 29.89
CA TYR A 456 11.62 -6.25 29.52
C TYR A 456 11.74 -5.78 28.09
#